data_AF-A0A8S3JPI8-F1
#
_entry.id   AF-A0A8S3JPI8-F1
#
_cell.length_a   1.000
_cell.length_b   1.000
_cell.length_c   1.000
_cell.angle_alpha   90.00
_cell.angle_beta   90.00
_cell.angle_gamma   90.00
#
_symmetry.space_group_name_H-M   'P 1'
#
loop_
_entity.id
_entity.type
_entity.pdbx_description
1 polymer ?
#
loop_
_entity_poly.entity_id
_entity_poly.type
_entity_poly.pdbx_seq_one_letter_code
_entity_poly.pdbx_strand_id
1 'polypeptide(L)'
;LITNNVAEKALDLFDEMKIEPNQFTLSTLFNACAVLNNNRAMKTGKKLLDAMPENYRNDNITSTSAIDMLMKFGDVKSAERIFRSMKTKNIITYNATIKGYVGNEMFEKALDLFEQIHLGLTNVTYTLVFNACAKLCNDRAMKIGKELLAKMPENYRNHNNTSTSAI
;
A
#
# COMPACT_ATOMS: atom_id res chain seq x y z
N LEU A 1 -14.44 4.85 -14.27
CA LEU A 1 -14.42 5.79 -15.41
C LEU A 1 -13.99 7.20 -15.00
N ILE A 2 -14.65 7.84 -14.03
CA ILE A 2 -14.30 9.21 -13.58
C ILE A 2 -12.86 9.29 -13.03
N THR A 3 -12.48 8.34 -12.18
CA THR A 3 -11.13 8.27 -11.58
C THR A 3 -10.03 8.08 -12.62
N ASN A 4 -10.25 7.21 -13.62
CA ASN A 4 -9.28 6.98 -14.68
C ASN A 4 -9.13 8.22 -15.58
N ASN A 5 -10.22 8.94 -15.86
CA ASN A 5 -10.17 10.18 -16.62
C ASN A 5 -9.34 11.26 -15.90
N VAL A 6 -9.49 11.39 -14.58
CA VAL A 6 -8.66 12.31 -13.78
C VAL A 6 -7.20 11.88 -13.77
N ALA A 7 -6.93 10.57 -13.70
CA ALA A 7 -5.57 10.03 -13.69
C ALA A 7 -4.86 10.21 -15.04
N GLU A 8 -5.52 10.00 -16.18
CA GLU A 8 -4.93 10.28 -17.51
C GLU A 8 -4.61 11.77 -17.65
N LYS A 9 -5.53 12.67 -17.26
CA LYS A 9 -5.28 14.11 -17.26
C LYS A 9 -4.08 14.51 -16.41
N ALA A 10 -3.86 13.85 -15.27
CA ALA A 10 -2.70 14.11 -14.44
C ALA A 10 -1.39 13.74 -15.17
N LEU A 11 -1.38 12.64 -15.93
CA LEU A 11 -0.21 12.26 -16.73
C LEU A 11 0.00 13.20 -17.92
N ASP A 12 -1.07 13.59 -18.61
CA ASP A 12 -1.00 14.53 -19.74
C ASP A 12 -0.46 15.90 -19.29
N LEU A 13 -0.97 16.42 -18.18
CA LEU A 13 -0.45 17.67 -17.59
C LEU A 13 1.03 17.55 -17.22
N PHE A 14 1.45 16.39 -16.70
CA PHE A 14 2.85 16.16 -16.38
C PHE A 14 3.74 16.14 -17.63
N ASP A 15 3.29 15.56 -18.73
CA ASP A 15 4.04 15.57 -20.00
C ASP A 15 4.24 17.01 -20.55
N GLU A 16 3.34 17.95 -20.19
CA GLU A 16 3.43 19.37 -20.55
C GLU A 16 4.22 20.23 -19.54
N MET A 17 4.53 19.70 -18.35
CA MET A 17 5.24 20.44 -17.32
C MET A 17 6.68 20.74 -17.73
N LYS A 18 7.06 22.02 -17.69
CA LYS A 18 8.45 22.49 -17.91
C LYS A 18 9.25 22.67 -16.62
N ILE A 19 8.67 22.29 -15.48
CA ILE A 19 9.24 22.44 -14.14
C ILE A 19 9.39 21.08 -13.49
N GLU A 20 10.38 20.95 -12.60
CA GLU A 20 10.58 19.71 -11.84
C GLU A 20 9.42 19.46 -10.87
N PRO A 21 8.89 18.23 -10.81
CA PRO A 21 7.86 17.84 -9.85
C PRO A 21 8.33 18.00 -8.41
N ASN A 22 7.51 18.65 -7.59
CA ASN A 22 7.70 18.61 -6.14
C ASN A 22 7.11 17.32 -5.54
N GLN A 23 7.29 17.14 -4.23
CA GLN A 23 6.80 15.99 -3.45
C GLN A 23 5.31 15.68 -3.67
N PHE A 24 4.45 16.71 -3.70
CA PHE A 24 3.01 16.54 -3.87
C PHE A 24 2.66 16.12 -5.31
N THR A 25 3.34 16.72 -6.29
CA THR A 25 3.21 16.32 -7.70
C THR A 25 3.60 14.86 -7.88
N LEU A 26 4.74 14.43 -7.34
CA LEU A 26 5.19 13.03 -7.43
C LEU A 26 4.18 12.07 -6.80
N SER A 27 3.71 12.35 -5.58
CA SER A 27 2.71 11.52 -4.90
C SER A 27 1.42 11.40 -5.73
N THR A 28 0.97 12.50 -6.31
CA THR A 28 -0.23 12.54 -7.18
C THR A 28 -0.03 11.70 -8.43
N LEU A 29 1.13 11.83 -9.09
CA LEU A 29 1.44 11.09 -10.31
C LEU A 29 1.61 9.59 -10.05
N PHE A 30 2.24 9.19 -8.94
CA PHE A 30 2.30 7.78 -8.55
C PHE A 30 0.91 7.21 -8.30
N ASN A 31 0.03 7.94 -7.61
CA ASN A 31 -1.35 7.53 -7.40
C ASN A 31 -2.13 7.43 -8.74
N ALA A 32 -1.93 8.38 -9.66
CA ALA A 32 -2.51 8.33 -10.99
C ALA A 32 -2.03 7.09 -11.75
N CYS A 33 -0.72 6.81 -11.74
CA CYS A 33 -0.16 5.62 -12.37
C CYS A 33 -0.74 4.33 -11.78
N ALA A 34 -0.87 4.28 -10.46
CA ALA A 34 -1.46 3.17 -9.72
C ALA A 34 -2.93 2.93 -10.09
N VAL A 35 -3.71 3.99 -10.34
CA VAL A 35 -5.12 3.91 -10.75
C VAL A 35 -5.26 3.43 -12.20
N LEU A 36 -4.41 3.92 -13.09
CA LEU A 36 -4.46 3.57 -14.51
C LEU A 36 -4.03 2.13 -14.78
N ASN A 37 -3.05 1.65 -14.01
CA ASN A 37 -2.53 0.28 -14.06
C ASN A 37 -2.32 -0.27 -15.49
N ASN A 38 -1.77 0.58 -16.37
CA ASN A 38 -1.50 0.26 -17.76
C ASN A 38 -0.01 0.45 -18.09
N ASN A 39 0.40 0.03 -19.29
CA ASN A 39 1.81 0.08 -19.69
C ASN A 39 2.39 1.51 -19.78
N ARG A 40 1.56 2.51 -20.14
CA ARG A 40 1.98 3.92 -20.15
C ARG A 40 2.32 4.36 -18.73
N ALA A 41 1.39 4.17 -17.81
CA ALA A 41 1.52 4.50 -16.40
C ALA A 41 2.73 3.80 -15.74
N MET A 42 2.99 2.52 -16.06
CA MET A 42 4.18 1.83 -15.54
C MET A 42 5.48 2.50 -16.00
N LYS A 43 5.59 2.85 -17.29
CA LYS A 43 6.76 3.53 -17.85
C LYS A 43 6.95 4.90 -17.23
N THR A 44 5.88 5.68 -17.11
CA THR A 44 5.92 7.02 -16.49
C THR A 44 6.31 6.92 -15.01
N GLY A 45 5.70 6.02 -14.26
CA GLY A 45 6.02 5.79 -12.85
C GLY A 45 7.48 5.42 -12.61
N LYS A 46 8.08 4.58 -13.47
CA LYS A 46 9.51 4.25 -13.39
C LYS A 46 10.42 5.45 -13.67
N LYS A 47 10.10 6.25 -14.70
CA LYS A 47 10.83 7.51 -14.98
C LYS A 47 10.78 8.47 -13.79
N LEU A 48 9.60 8.63 -13.18
CA LEU A 48 9.44 9.46 -11.99
C LEU A 48 10.27 8.96 -10.81
N LEU A 49 10.33 7.65 -10.60
CA LEU A 49 11.16 7.02 -9.56
C LEU A 49 12.66 7.21 -9.76
N ASP A 50 13.12 7.11 -11.01
CA ASP A 50 14.52 7.29 -11.37
C ASP A 50 14.94 8.76 -11.24
N ALA A 51 14.06 9.69 -11.60
CA ALA A 51 14.27 11.13 -11.46
C ALA A 51 14.00 11.66 -10.03
N MET A 52 13.49 10.82 -9.11
CA MET A 52 13.08 11.26 -7.78
C MET A 52 14.29 11.70 -6.93
N PRO A 53 14.30 12.93 -6.40
CA PRO A 53 15.31 13.41 -5.46
C PRO A 53 15.43 12.54 -4.20
N GLU A 54 16.66 12.36 -3.71
CA GLU A 54 16.96 11.52 -2.53
C GLU A 54 16.24 11.96 -1.25
N ASN A 55 16.03 13.26 -1.06
CA ASN A 55 15.27 13.79 0.07
C ASN A 55 13.80 13.36 0.04
N TYR A 56 13.21 13.14 -1.14
CA TYR A 56 11.83 12.65 -1.27
C TYR A 56 11.74 11.13 -1.09
N ARG A 57 12.86 10.38 -1.21
CA ARG A 57 12.89 8.92 -0.95
C ARG A 57 12.69 8.55 0.52
N ASN A 58 12.86 9.51 1.43
CA ASN A 58 12.58 9.33 2.86
C ASN A 58 11.24 9.96 3.28
N ASP A 59 10.55 10.66 2.39
CA ASP A 59 9.23 11.17 2.68
C ASP A 59 8.21 10.03 2.66
N ASN A 60 7.43 9.91 3.75
CA ASN A 60 6.46 8.83 3.90
C ASN A 60 5.34 8.92 2.86
N ILE A 61 4.88 10.13 2.50
CA ILE A 61 3.75 10.27 1.56
C ILE A 61 4.18 9.80 0.16
N THR A 62 5.26 10.37 -0.35
CA THR A 62 5.78 10.09 -1.70
C THR A 62 6.21 8.64 -1.85
N SER A 63 6.98 8.13 -0.88
CA SER A 63 7.49 6.76 -0.93
C SER A 63 6.35 5.74 -0.76
N THR A 64 5.34 6.03 0.06
CA THR A 64 4.17 5.15 0.19
C THR A 64 3.36 5.10 -1.11
N SER A 65 3.14 6.25 -1.77
CA SER A 65 2.47 6.29 -3.08
C SER A 65 3.25 5.53 -4.15
N ALA A 66 4.58 5.65 -4.16
CA ALA A 66 5.42 4.89 -5.07
C ALA A 66 5.38 3.38 -4.80
N ILE A 67 5.38 2.96 -3.53
CA ILE A 67 5.22 1.56 -3.13
C ILE A 67 3.87 1.01 -3.59
N ASP A 68 2.76 1.72 -3.33
CA ASP A 68 1.42 1.29 -3.76
C ASP A 68 1.34 1.13 -5.28
N MET A 69 1.92 2.07 -6.03
CA MET A 69 2.02 2.01 -7.49
C MET A 69 2.78 0.75 -7.94
N LEU A 70 3.99 0.50 -7.43
CA LEU A 70 4.79 -0.65 -7.83
C LEU A 70 4.12 -1.98 -7.46
N MET A 71 3.50 -2.06 -6.29
CA MET A 71 2.75 -3.24 -5.85
C MET A 71 1.58 -3.56 -6.79
N LYS A 72 0.85 -2.54 -7.26
CA LYS A 72 -0.25 -2.73 -8.23
C LYS A 72 0.21 -3.17 -9.62
N PHE A 73 1.42 -2.77 -10.01
CA PHE A 73 2.07 -3.28 -11.22
C PHE A 73 2.73 -4.66 -11.04
N GLY A 74 2.69 -5.23 -9.83
CA GLY A 74 3.34 -6.50 -9.51
C GLY A 74 4.88 -6.42 -9.39
N ASP A 75 5.47 -5.23 -9.41
CA ASP A 75 6.92 -5.01 -9.23
C ASP A 75 7.27 -4.99 -7.73
N VAL A 76 6.96 -6.09 -7.04
CA VAL A 76 7.10 -6.24 -5.59
C VAL A 76 8.54 -6.03 -5.15
N LYS A 77 9.53 -6.48 -5.93
CA LYS A 77 10.96 -6.34 -5.60
C LYS A 77 11.37 -4.87 -5.51
N SER A 78 10.94 -4.06 -6.46
CA SER A 78 11.24 -2.62 -6.44
C SER A 78 10.54 -1.91 -5.29
N ALA A 79 9.30 -2.30 -4.99
CA ALA A 79 8.55 -1.77 -3.85
C ALA A 79 9.25 -2.09 -2.51
N GLU A 80 9.70 -3.33 -2.32
CA GLU A 80 10.46 -3.76 -1.14
C GLU A 80 11.77 -2.98 -0.99
N ARG A 81 12.47 -2.70 -2.09
CA ARG A 81 13.71 -1.92 -2.07
C ARG A 81 13.45 -0.50 -1.55
N ILE A 82 12.41 0.17 -2.03
CA ILE A 82 12.03 1.50 -1.54
C ILE A 82 11.69 1.41 -0.05
N PHE A 83 10.79 0.49 0.32
CA PHE A 83 10.40 0.30 1.71
C PHE A 83 11.61 0.11 2.63
N ARG A 84 12.54 -0.81 2.30
CA ARG A 84 13.73 -1.06 3.11
C ARG A 84 14.65 0.16 3.21
N SER A 85 14.77 0.96 2.15
CA SER A 85 15.61 2.15 2.11
C SER A 85 15.09 3.33 2.95
N MET A 86 13.79 3.38 3.25
CA MET A 86 13.19 4.46 4.05
C MET A 86 13.71 4.45 5.49
N LYS A 87 14.26 5.59 5.95
CA LYS A 87 14.75 5.75 7.33
C LYS A 87 13.65 5.70 8.38
N THR A 88 12.50 6.31 8.10
CA THR A 88 11.33 6.31 8.96
C THR A 88 10.12 5.76 8.20
N LYS A 89 9.26 5.02 8.90
CA LYS A 89 8.07 4.40 8.33
C LYS A 89 6.93 4.60 9.31
N ASN A 90 5.80 5.13 8.84
CA ASN A 90 4.60 5.21 9.65
C ASN A 90 3.66 4.02 9.37
N ILE A 91 2.58 3.93 10.15
CA ILE A 91 1.60 2.84 10.01
C ILE A 91 0.95 2.80 8.62
N ILE A 92 0.85 3.94 7.93
CA ILE A 92 0.28 4.03 6.58
C ILE A 92 1.22 3.33 5.58
N THR A 93 2.52 3.55 5.66
CA THR A 93 3.53 2.88 4.82
C THR A 93 3.53 1.37 5.03
N TYR A 94 3.46 0.92 6.30
CA TYR A 94 3.32 -0.51 6.62
C TYR A 94 2.04 -1.08 6.01
N ASN A 95 0.90 -0.43 6.23
CA ASN A 95 -0.38 -0.89 5.71
C ASN A 95 -0.42 -0.94 4.18
N ALA A 96 0.14 0.05 3.48
CA ALA A 96 0.23 0.04 2.03
C ALA A 96 1.08 -1.14 1.52
N THR A 97 2.19 -1.44 2.19
CA THR A 97 3.07 -2.55 1.82
C THR A 97 2.42 -3.90 2.09
N ILE A 98 1.78 -4.08 3.27
CA ILE A 98 1.01 -5.29 3.60
C ILE A 98 -0.13 -5.49 2.61
N LYS A 99 -0.87 -4.44 2.28
CA LYS A 99 -1.93 -4.47 1.25
C LYS A 99 -1.36 -4.90 -0.09
N GLY A 100 -0.19 -4.39 -0.46
CA GLY A 100 0.52 -4.78 -1.66
C GLY A 100 0.85 -6.27 -1.70
N TYR A 101 1.39 -6.83 -0.60
CA TYR A 101 1.63 -8.26 -0.49
C TYR A 101 0.35 -9.09 -0.59
N VAL A 102 -0.73 -8.70 0.10
CA VAL A 102 -2.02 -9.38 0.02
C VAL A 102 -2.58 -9.36 -1.40
N GLY A 103 -2.48 -8.21 -2.10
CA GLY A 103 -2.92 -8.08 -3.49
C GLY A 103 -2.08 -8.86 -4.51
N ASN A 104 -0.84 -9.20 -4.16
CA ASN A 104 0.06 -10.06 -4.93
C ASN A 104 0.12 -11.50 -4.39
N GLU A 105 -0.85 -11.89 -3.55
CA GLU A 105 -0.99 -13.23 -2.96
C GLU A 105 0.21 -13.71 -2.12
N MET A 106 1.03 -12.77 -1.63
CA MET A 106 2.21 -13.04 -0.80
C MET A 106 1.87 -12.99 0.70
N PHE A 107 0.92 -13.84 1.13
CA PHE A 107 0.32 -13.74 2.47
C PHE A 107 1.33 -13.93 3.61
N GLU A 108 2.29 -14.85 3.49
CA GLU A 108 3.34 -15.03 4.51
C GLU A 108 4.17 -13.76 4.70
N LYS A 109 4.57 -13.09 3.60
CA LYS A 109 5.29 -11.81 3.69
C LYS A 109 4.45 -10.70 4.33
N ALA A 110 3.14 -10.72 4.11
CA ALA A 110 2.21 -9.79 4.74
C ALA A 110 2.20 -9.98 6.26
N LEU A 111 2.20 -11.23 6.74
CA LEU A 111 2.25 -11.56 8.17
C LEU A 111 3.64 -11.26 8.78
N ASP A 112 4.72 -11.61 8.09
CA ASP A 112 6.09 -11.29 8.51
C ASP A 112 6.30 -9.79 8.69
N LEU A 113 5.70 -8.97 7.79
CA LEU A 113 5.79 -7.52 7.89
C LEU A 113 4.90 -6.97 9.00
N PHE A 114 3.72 -7.56 9.23
CA PHE A 114 2.85 -7.19 10.33
C PHE A 114 3.52 -7.40 11.70
N GLU A 115 4.22 -8.51 11.89
CA GLU A 115 4.92 -8.82 13.15
C GLU A 115 6.04 -7.81 13.49
N GLN A 116 6.53 -7.06 12.49
CA GLN A 116 7.51 -5.98 12.68
C GLN A 116 6.87 -4.65 13.10
N ILE A 117 5.54 -4.54 13.14
CA ILE A 117 4.85 -3.32 13.55
C ILE A 117 4.87 -3.20 15.07
N HIS A 118 5.67 -2.27 15.57
CA HIS A 118 5.67 -1.85 16.98
C HIS A 118 4.85 -0.56 17.22
N LEU A 119 4.12 -0.10 16.21
CA LEU A 119 3.25 1.07 16.26
C LEU A 119 1.82 0.69 16.65
N GLY A 120 1.01 1.69 17.02
CA GLY A 120 -0.42 1.48 17.25
C GLY A 120 -1.11 0.95 16.00
N LEU A 121 -1.80 -0.19 16.15
CA LEU A 121 -2.55 -0.82 15.06
C LEU A 121 -3.80 -0.01 14.73
N THR A 122 -4.16 0.03 13.45
CA THR A 122 -5.38 0.69 12.96
C THR A 122 -6.33 -0.34 12.36
N ASN A 123 -7.60 0.03 12.13
CA ASN A 123 -8.61 -0.85 11.52
C ASN A 123 -8.18 -1.38 10.16
N VAL A 124 -7.43 -0.56 9.41
CA VAL A 124 -6.84 -0.96 8.13
C VAL A 124 -5.86 -2.10 8.34
N THR A 125 -4.98 -2.01 9.34
CA THR A 125 -4.02 -3.07 9.67
C THR A 125 -4.73 -4.37 10.00
N TYR A 126 -5.75 -4.32 10.88
CA TYR A 126 -6.54 -5.50 11.24
C TYR A 126 -7.20 -6.15 10.02
N THR A 127 -7.84 -5.35 9.16
CA THR A 127 -8.53 -5.85 7.95
C THR A 127 -7.56 -6.58 7.02
N LEU A 128 -6.37 -6.00 6.80
CA LEU A 128 -5.36 -6.58 5.91
C LEU A 128 -4.81 -7.90 6.46
N VAL A 129 -4.50 -7.93 7.76
CA VAL A 129 -3.93 -9.13 8.40
C VAL A 129 -4.97 -10.24 8.48
N PHE A 130 -6.23 -9.95 8.79
CA PHE A 130 -7.28 -10.98 8.75
C PHE A 130 -7.49 -11.54 7.35
N ASN A 131 -7.45 -10.70 6.32
CA ASN A 131 -7.52 -11.18 4.94
C ASN A 131 -6.35 -12.12 4.64
N ALA A 132 -5.11 -11.74 4.99
CA ALA A 132 -3.94 -12.61 4.84
C ALA A 132 -4.10 -13.94 5.61
N CYS A 133 -4.55 -13.90 6.86
CA CYS A 133 -4.78 -15.10 7.67
C CYS A 133 -5.84 -16.03 7.05
N ALA A 134 -6.96 -15.47 6.60
CA ALA A 134 -8.06 -16.20 5.99
C ALA A 134 -7.70 -16.80 4.62
N LYS A 135 -6.70 -16.24 3.93
CA LYS A 135 -6.20 -16.78 2.66
C LYS A 135 -5.12 -17.84 2.84
N LEU A 136 -4.30 -17.72 3.89
CA LEU A 136 -3.19 -18.63 4.15
C LEU A 136 -3.63 -19.92 4.87
N CYS A 137 -4.61 -19.85 5.77
CA CYS A 137 -5.24 -21.00 6.44
C CYS A 137 -4.29 -22.01 7.11
N ASN A 138 -3.15 -21.56 7.65
CA ASN A 138 -2.23 -22.40 8.44
C ASN A 138 -2.28 -22.07 9.94
N ASP A 139 -1.65 -22.92 10.76
CA ASP A 139 -1.66 -22.79 12.22
C ASP A 139 -1.09 -21.44 12.69
N ARG A 140 -0.05 -20.95 12.01
CA ARG A 140 0.56 -19.64 12.29
C ARG A 140 -0.45 -18.51 12.06
N ALA A 141 -1.11 -18.49 10.90
CA ALA A 141 -2.14 -17.52 10.56
C ALA A 141 -3.30 -17.54 11.56
N MET A 142 -3.75 -18.74 11.96
CA MET A 142 -4.80 -18.89 12.98
C MET A 142 -4.38 -18.32 14.34
N LYS A 143 -3.14 -18.58 14.76
CA LYS A 143 -2.59 -18.04 16.01
C LYS A 143 -2.54 -16.52 15.98
N ILE A 144 -1.97 -15.94 14.92
CA ILE A 144 -1.92 -14.49 14.71
C ILE A 144 -3.34 -13.91 14.75
N GLY A 145 -4.27 -14.46 13.99
CA GLY A 145 -5.66 -13.99 13.95
C GLY A 145 -6.33 -13.96 15.33
N LYS A 146 -6.15 -15.00 16.14
CA LYS A 146 -6.67 -15.05 17.52
C LYS A 146 -6.05 -13.97 18.41
N GLU A 147 -4.74 -13.76 18.31
CA GLU A 147 -4.05 -12.71 19.08
C GLU A 147 -4.52 -11.30 18.68
N LEU A 148 -4.76 -11.03 17.39
CA LEU A 148 -5.31 -9.75 16.96
C LEU A 148 -6.73 -9.53 17.49
N LEU A 149 -7.59 -10.56 17.44
CA LEU A 149 -8.96 -10.46 17.97
C LEU A 149 -8.99 -10.11 19.46
N ALA A 150 -8.03 -10.60 20.24
CA ALA A 150 -7.92 -10.29 21.66
C ALA A 150 -7.46 -8.85 21.93
N LYS A 151 -6.71 -8.24 20.99
CA LYS A 151 -6.18 -6.87 21.09
C LYS A 151 -7.12 -5.81 20.50
N MET A 152 -8.20 -6.22 19.83
CA MET A 152 -9.15 -5.29 19.22
C MET A 152 -9.93 -4.51 20.29
N PRO A 153 -10.02 -3.17 20.18
CA PRO A 153 -10.94 -2.37 20.99
C PRO A 153 -12.39 -2.82 20.77
N GLU A 154 -13.19 -2.86 21.84
CA GLU A 154 -14.58 -3.41 21.81
C GLU A 154 -15.46 -2.77 20.71
N ASN A 155 -15.24 -1.50 20.40
CA ASN A 155 -15.99 -0.75 19.38
C ASN A 155 -15.90 -1.35 17.97
N TYR A 156 -14.88 -2.17 17.68
CA TYR A 156 -14.66 -2.78 16.37
C TYR A 156 -15.23 -4.20 16.23
N ARG A 157 -15.56 -4.85 17.34
CA ARG A 157 -16.13 -6.22 17.33
C ARG A 157 -17.57 -6.25 16.80
N ASN A 158 -18.28 -5.12 16.90
CA ASN A 158 -19.72 -5.03 16.63
C ASN A 158 -20.09 -4.75 15.16
N HIS A 159 -19.15 -4.35 14.30
CA HIS A 159 -19.43 -4.14 12.87
C HIS A 159 -19.34 -5.42 12.01
N ASN A 160 -18.71 -6.48 12.53
CA ASN A 160 -18.58 -7.76 11.83
C ASN A 160 -19.67 -8.78 12.25
N ASN A 161 -20.45 -8.48 13.29
CA ASN A 161 -21.55 -9.34 13.76
C ASN A 161 -22.89 -9.03 13.09
N THR A 162 -23.01 -7.94 12.32
CA THR A 162 -24.24 -7.58 11.60
C THR A 162 -24.28 -8.12 10.16
N SER A 163 -23.21 -8.78 9.69
CA SER A 163 -23.18 -9.44 8.37
C SER A 163 -23.36 -10.95 8.42
N THR A 164 -23.49 -11.54 9.62
CA THR A 164 -23.61 -13.01 9.80
C THR A 164 -24.99 -13.45 10.32
N SER A 165 -25.98 -12.54 10.38
CA SER A 165 -27.36 -12.87 10.78
C SER A 165 -28.37 -12.79 9.63
N ALA A 166 -27.93 -12.96 8.38
CA ALA A 166 -28.79 -13.07 7.22
C ALA A 166 -28.41 -14.30 6.38
N ILE A 167 -28.68 -15.48 6.93
CA ILE A 167 -29.01 -16.71 6.19
C ILE A 167 -30.23 -17.32 6.87
#